data_AF-A0A447MYE5-F1
#
_entry.id   AF-A0A447MYE5-F1
#
_cell.length_a   1.000
_cell.length_b   1.000
_cell.length_c   1.000
_cell.angle_alpha   90.00
_cell.angle_beta   90.00
_cell.angle_gamma   90.00
#
_symmetry.space_group_name_H-M   'P 1'
#
loop_
_entity.id
_entity.type
_entity.pdbx_description
1 polymer ?
#
loop_
_entity_poly.entity_id
_entity_poly.type
_entity_poly.pdbx_seq_one_letter_code
_entity_poly.pdbx_strand_id
1 'polypeptide(L)'
;MRFCSVEMGSFYLDIIKDRQYTAKADSVARRSCQTALYHIAEALVRWMAPIMSFTADEIWGYLPGEREKYVFTGEWYDGLFGLEENEEFNDAFWDDVRYIKDQVNKELENQKANGIKSNLEAKVTLKYADDANGTIKKLKLLGEEVRFIFITSQFVISEQAGGIDDENIQYNAGNTTVQAVVTRAEGDKCPRCWHYTTDVGKVAEHADICGRCVSNIAGNGEQRKFA
;
A
#
# COMPACT_ATOMS: atom_id res chain seq x y z
N MET A 1 -16.35 7.22 10.83
CA MET A 1 -16.57 6.60 9.49
C MET A 1 -15.42 6.87 8.52
N ARG A 2 -14.87 8.11 8.44
CA ARG A 2 -13.73 8.44 7.56
C ARG A 2 -12.52 7.52 7.76
N PHE A 3 -12.05 7.32 9.00
CA PHE A 3 -10.92 6.44 9.30
C PHE A 3 -11.11 5.00 8.77
N CYS A 4 -12.19 4.31 9.18
CA CYS A 4 -12.40 2.91 8.78
C CYS A 4 -12.63 2.74 7.26
N SER A 5 -13.36 3.67 6.63
CA SER A 5 -13.71 3.55 5.21
C SER A 5 -12.58 4.01 4.28
N VAL A 6 -12.02 5.19 4.55
CA VAL A 6 -11.05 5.84 3.67
C VAL A 6 -9.64 5.38 4.01
N GLU A 7 -9.17 5.68 5.21
CA GLU A 7 -7.77 5.43 5.59
C GLU A 7 -7.45 3.95 5.73
N MET A 8 -8.33 3.18 6.39
CA MET A 8 -8.17 1.73 6.51
C MET A 8 -8.64 1.02 5.24
N GLY A 9 -9.91 1.17 4.86
CA GLY A 9 -10.52 0.39 3.78
C GLY A 9 -9.91 0.64 2.40
N SER A 10 -9.99 1.88 1.91
CA SER A 10 -9.56 2.22 0.55
C SER A 10 -8.06 2.41 0.36
N PHE A 11 -7.31 2.58 1.45
CA PHE A 11 -5.88 2.87 1.40
C PHE A 11 -5.03 1.78 2.06
N TYR A 12 -4.97 1.75 3.40
CA TYR A 12 -4.01 0.91 4.11
C TYR A 12 -4.24 -0.58 3.87
N LEU A 13 -5.46 -1.09 4.12
CA LEU A 13 -5.80 -2.50 3.98
C LEU A 13 -5.66 -2.99 2.54
N ASP A 14 -5.91 -2.14 1.55
CA ASP A 14 -5.77 -2.50 0.14
C ASP A 14 -4.30 -2.66 -0.26
N ILE A 15 -3.44 -1.72 0.16
CA ILE A 15 -1.98 -1.76 -0.08
C ILE A 15 -1.35 -3.00 0.57
N ILE A 16 -1.69 -3.30 1.83
CA ILE A 16 -1.02 -4.39 2.56
C ILE A 16 -1.54 -5.80 2.21
N LYS A 17 -2.54 -5.97 1.33
CA LYS A 17 -3.01 -7.30 0.89
C LYS A 17 -1.89 -8.14 0.32
N ASP A 18 -1.10 -7.55 -0.58
CA ASP A 18 0.02 -8.24 -1.21
C ASP A 18 1.05 -8.67 -0.16
N ARG A 19 1.40 -7.79 0.78
CA ARG A 19 2.30 -8.11 1.90
C ARG A 19 1.74 -9.22 2.79
N GLN A 20 0.46 -9.15 3.18
CA GLN A 20 -0.16 -10.13 4.09
C GLN A 20 -0.31 -11.52 3.44
N TYR A 21 -0.65 -11.57 2.16
CA TYR A 21 -0.98 -12.81 1.47
C TYR A 21 0.23 -13.45 0.80
N THR A 22 1.21 -12.63 0.37
CA THR A 22 2.31 -13.13 -0.47
C THR A 22 3.63 -13.25 0.25
N ALA A 23 3.91 -12.44 1.28
CA ALA A 23 5.17 -12.51 2.02
C ALA A 23 5.26 -13.77 2.89
N LYS A 24 6.49 -14.20 3.19
CA LYS A 24 6.75 -15.37 4.04
C LYS A 24 6.13 -15.18 5.43
N ALA A 25 5.58 -16.26 6.02
CA ALA A 25 4.74 -16.21 7.22
C ALA A 25 5.43 -15.59 8.46
N ASP A 26 6.73 -15.83 8.61
CA ASP A 26 7.58 -15.33 9.69
C ASP A 26 8.46 -14.14 9.28
N SER A 27 8.26 -13.57 8.08
CA SER A 27 9.04 -12.42 7.62
C SER A 27 8.76 -11.15 8.41
N VAL A 28 9.79 -10.32 8.56
CA VAL A 28 9.68 -8.97 9.13
C VAL A 28 8.64 -8.14 8.38
N ALA A 29 8.58 -8.25 7.05
CA ALA A 29 7.60 -7.55 6.22
C ALA A 29 6.16 -7.85 6.67
N ARG A 30 5.79 -9.14 6.78
CA ARG A 30 4.45 -9.56 7.22
C ARG A 30 4.20 -9.21 8.69
N ARG A 31 5.18 -9.42 9.57
CA ARG A 31 5.04 -9.11 11.00
C ARG A 31 4.89 -7.60 11.26
N SER A 32 5.55 -6.76 10.48
CA SER A 32 5.43 -5.30 10.56
C SER A 32 3.98 -4.84 10.34
N CYS A 33 3.30 -5.28 9.26
CA CYS A 33 1.91 -4.88 9.04
C CYS A 33 0.94 -5.53 10.05
N GLN A 34 1.20 -6.76 10.49
CA GLN A 34 0.41 -7.39 11.55
C GLN A 34 0.54 -6.66 12.89
N THR A 35 1.72 -6.11 13.19
CA THR A 35 1.95 -5.32 14.41
C THR A 35 1.11 -4.04 14.37
N ALA A 36 1.17 -3.28 13.27
CA ALA A 36 0.32 -2.11 13.09
C ALA A 36 -1.18 -2.46 13.18
N LEU A 37 -1.64 -3.52 12.50
CA LEU A 37 -3.03 -3.98 12.58
C LEU A 37 -3.44 -4.38 14.00
N TYR A 38 -2.55 -5.00 14.76
CA TYR A 38 -2.79 -5.35 16.16
C TYR A 38 -3.03 -4.10 17.01
N HIS A 39 -2.13 -3.12 16.95
CA HIS A 39 -2.29 -1.86 17.68
C HIS A 39 -3.56 -1.10 17.28
N ILE A 40 -3.86 -1.05 15.97
CA ILE A 40 -5.09 -0.41 15.47
C ILE A 40 -6.34 -1.14 15.98
N ALA A 41 -6.35 -2.48 15.97
CA ALA A 41 -7.48 -3.26 16.44
C ALA A 41 -7.68 -3.12 17.96
N GLU A 42 -6.60 -3.16 18.75
CA GLU A 42 -6.66 -2.93 20.20
C GLU A 42 -7.28 -1.57 20.54
N ALA A 43 -6.87 -0.50 19.84
CA ALA A 43 -7.42 0.84 20.02
C ALA A 43 -8.88 0.93 19.59
N LEU A 44 -9.21 0.50 18.36
CA LEU A 44 -10.55 0.61 17.79
C LEU A 44 -11.59 -0.12 18.62
N VAL A 45 -11.30 -1.35 19.08
CA VAL A 45 -12.26 -2.17 19.83
C VAL A 45 -12.61 -1.53 21.18
N ARG A 46 -11.64 -0.91 21.86
CA ARG A 46 -11.87 -0.16 23.10
C ARG A 46 -12.65 1.13 22.84
N TRP A 47 -12.28 1.89 21.81
CA TRP A 47 -12.94 3.15 21.48
C TRP A 47 -14.39 2.95 21.01
N MET A 48 -14.70 1.83 20.36
CA MET A 48 -16.07 1.51 19.95
C MET A 48 -16.94 0.92 21.07
N ALA A 49 -16.34 0.37 22.15
CA ALA A 49 -17.07 -0.32 23.22
C ALA A 49 -18.20 0.52 23.87
N PRO A 50 -18.05 1.84 24.09
CA PRO A 50 -19.13 2.67 24.65
C PRO A 50 -20.34 2.87 23.72
N ILE A 51 -20.20 2.58 22.42
CA ILE A 51 -21.22 2.84 21.39
C ILE A 51 -21.78 1.52 20.82
N MET A 52 -20.89 0.58 20.54
CA MET A 52 -21.17 -0.71 19.90
C MET A 52 -20.75 -1.86 20.82
N SER A 53 -21.26 -1.86 22.05
CA SER A 53 -20.82 -2.74 23.15
C SER A 53 -20.80 -4.23 22.79
N PHE A 54 -21.87 -4.76 22.21
CA PHE A 54 -21.95 -6.18 21.83
C PHE A 54 -20.92 -6.56 20.76
N THR A 55 -20.77 -5.73 19.73
CA THR A 55 -19.79 -5.96 18.66
C THR A 55 -18.36 -5.84 19.18
N ALA A 56 -18.11 -4.86 20.06
CA ALA A 56 -16.80 -4.68 20.68
C ALA A 56 -16.41 -5.91 21.53
N ASP A 57 -17.32 -6.39 22.37
CA ASP A 57 -17.11 -7.57 23.23
C ASP A 57 -16.95 -8.86 22.42
N GLU A 58 -17.67 -8.98 21.30
CA GLU A 58 -17.46 -10.08 20.36
C GLU A 58 -16.06 -10.04 19.74
N ILE A 59 -15.65 -8.91 19.15
CA ILE A 59 -14.31 -8.77 18.54
C ILE A 59 -13.21 -9.00 19.58
N TRP A 60 -13.42 -8.53 20.81
CA TRP A 60 -12.48 -8.68 21.92
C TRP A 60 -12.03 -10.13 22.12
N GLY A 61 -12.96 -11.09 22.04
CA GLY A 61 -12.68 -12.52 22.17
C GLY A 61 -11.87 -13.12 21.02
N TYR A 62 -11.78 -12.44 19.88
CA TYR A 62 -11.01 -12.89 18.71
C TYR A 62 -9.64 -12.20 18.56
N LEU A 63 -9.35 -11.16 19.34
CA LEU A 63 -8.05 -10.50 19.28
C LEU A 63 -6.95 -11.38 19.92
N PRO A 64 -5.76 -11.48 19.32
CA PRO A 64 -4.69 -12.36 19.78
C PRO A 64 -4.02 -11.85 21.06
N GLY A 65 -3.44 -12.72 21.89
CA GLY A 65 -2.70 -12.33 23.09
C GLY A 65 -3.53 -12.35 24.38
N GLU A 66 -2.85 -12.13 25.51
CA GLU A 66 -3.47 -12.13 26.84
C GLU A 66 -4.25 -10.83 27.07
N ARG A 67 -5.46 -10.94 27.62
CA ARG A 67 -6.38 -9.82 27.84
C ARG A 67 -7.39 -10.15 28.93
N GLU A 68 -8.06 -9.12 29.44
CA GLU A 68 -9.18 -9.28 30.37
C GLU A 68 -10.35 -10.03 29.72
N LYS A 69 -11.25 -10.57 30.56
CA LYS A 69 -12.39 -11.34 30.07
C LYS A 69 -13.36 -10.53 29.19
N TYR A 70 -13.51 -9.24 29.47
CA TYR A 70 -14.47 -8.36 28.81
C TYR A 70 -13.80 -7.06 28.40
N VAL A 71 -14.19 -6.51 27.25
CA VAL A 71 -13.69 -5.21 26.79
C VAL A 71 -14.07 -4.07 27.76
N PHE A 72 -15.18 -4.23 28.49
CA PHE A 72 -15.72 -3.21 29.40
C PHE A 72 -14.86 -2.93 30.63
N THR A 73 -13.90 -3.82 30.92
CA THR A 73 -12.91 -3.60 31.99
C THR A 73 -11.57 -3.09 31.45
N GLY A 74 -11.45 -2.93 30.12
CA GLY A 74 -10.25 -2.41 29.49
C GLY A 74 -10.12 -0.89 29.66
N GLU A 75 -8.89 -0.43 29.81
CA GLU A 75 -8.54 0.99 29.87
C GLU A 75 -8.27 1.55 28.47
N TRP A 76 -8.00 2.86 28.39
CA TRP A 76 -7.60 3.50 27.15
C TRP A 76 -6.34 2.85 26.57
N TYR A 77 -6.23 2.82 25.23
CA TYR A 77 -5.10 2.19 24.58
C TYR A 77 -3.95 3.18 24.35
N ASP A 78 -2.86 3.02 25.11
CA ASP A 78 -1.68 3.88 25.05
C ASP A 78 -0.56 3.36 24.14
N GLY A 79 -0.81 2.28 23.38
CA GLY A 79 0.19 1.68 22.48
C GLY A 79 0.35 2.40 21.14
N LEU A 80 -0.44 3.45 20.87
CA LEU A 80 -0.33 4.26 19.67
C LEU A 80 0.55 5.49 19.93
N PHE A 81 1.36 5.86 18.95
CA PHE A 81 2.16 7.07 18.96
C PHE A 81 1.99 7.83 17.63
N GLY A 82 2.07 9.15 17.69
CA GLY A 82 2.12 10.00 16.50
C GLY A 82 3.53 10.09 15.96
N LEU A 83 3.64 10.50 14.70
CA LEU A 83 4.92 10.89 14.10
C LEU A 83 5.13 12.39 14.29
N GLU A 84 6.36 12.80 14.54
CA GLU A 84 6.70 14.22 14.61
C GLU A 84 6.72 14.85 13.20
N GLU A 85 6.53 16.18 13.11
CA GLU A 85 6.49 16.88 11.81
C GLU A 85 7.79 16.75 11.01
N ASN A 86 8.93 16.55 11.68
CA ASN A 86 10.24 16.39 11.04
C ASN A 86 10.56 14.94 10.64
N GLU A 87 9.68 13.98 10.91
CA GLU A 87 9.88 12.60 10.47
C GLU A 87 9.68 12.45 8.95
N GLU A 88 10.45 11.54 8.34
CA GLU A 88 10.57 11.45 6.88
C GLU A 88 9.23 11.14 6.19
N PHE A 89 8.46 10.20 6.74
CA PHE A 89 7.18 9.71 6.21
C PHE A 89 6.00 10.08 7.11
N ASN A 90 5.97 11.34 7.55
CA ASN A 90 4.90 11.92 8.36
C ASN A 90 3.54 12.03 7.63
N ASP A 91 2.54 12.57 8.30
CA ASP A 91 1.18 12.73 7.77
C ASP A 91 1.12 13.57 6.48
N ALA A 92 1.90 14.65 6.39
CA ALA A 92 1.94 15.51 5.21
C ALA A 92 2.43 14.74 3.97
N PHE A 93 3.44 13.88 4.12
CA PHE A 93 3.89 13.00 3.04
C PHE A 93 2.77 12.05 2.62
N TRP A 94 2.07 11.41 3.55
CA TRP A 94 1.02 10.45 3.23
C TRP A 94 -0.24 11.11 2.63
N ASP A 95 -0.53 12.37 2.97
CA ASP A 95 -1.56 13.17 2.32
C ASP A 95 -1.22 13.40 0.84
N ASP A 96 0.01 13.80 0.54
CA ASP A 96 0.46 13.97 -0.85
C ASP A 96 0.46 12.61 -1.60
N VAL A 97 0.86 11.51 -0.96
CA VAL A 97 0.81 10.17 -1.57
C VAL A 97 -0.61 9.74 -1.90
N ARG A 98 -1.58 9.96 -0.99
CA ARG A 98 -3.01 9.69 -1.25
C ARG A 98 -3.49 10.47 -2.46
N TYR A 99 -3.12 11.75 -2.54
CA TYR A 99 -3.46 12.59 -3.68
C TYR A 99 -2.90 12.07 -5.00
N ILE A 100 -1.61 11.75 -5.05
CA ILE A 100 -0.97 11.18 -6.25
C ILE A 100 -1.65 9.86 -6.61
N LYS A 101 -1.98 9.02 -5.63
CA LYS A 101 -2.67 7.74 -5.84
C LYS A 101 -4.05 7.96 -6.46
N ASP A 102 -4.81 8.97 -6.05
CA ASP A 102 -6.08 9.30 -6.67
C ASP A 102 -5.92 9.68 -8.16
N GLN A 103 -4.87 10.42 -8.52
CA GLN A 103 -4.62 10.76 -9.93
C GLN A 103 -4.20 9.55 -10.75
N VAL A 104 -3.32 8.71 -10.20
CA VAL A 104 -2.92 7.45 -10.84
C VAL A 104 -4.14 6.54 -11.04
N ASN A 105 -5.01 6.43 -10.04
CA ASN A 105 -6.24 5.63 -10.13
C ASN A 105 -7.21 6.16 -11.20
N LYS A 106 -7.39 7.48 -11.31
CA LYS A 106 -8.21 8.07 -12.39
C LYS A 106 -7.69 7.69 -13.76
N GLU A 107 -6.37 7.76 -13.97
CA GLU A 107 -5.80 7.39 -15.26
C GLU A 107 -5.89 5.88 -15.52
N LEU A 108 -5.69 5.05 -14.51
CA LEU A 108 -5.91 3.59 -14.63
C LEU A 108 -7.37 3.27 -15.02
N GLU A 109 -8.34 4.00 -14.48
CA GLU A 109 -9.75 3.89 -14.88
C GLU A 109 -9.97 4.31 -16.33
N ASN A 110 -9.36 5.41 -16.80
CA ASN A 110 -9.43 5.83 -18.21
C ASN A 110 -8.90 4.75 -19.16
N GLN A 111 -7.80 4.10 -18.78
CA GLN A 111 -7.17 3.05 -19.58
C GLN A 111 -7.95 1.72 -19.63
N LYS A 112 -9.06 1.59 -18.90
CA LYS A 112 -9.97 0.44 -19.07
C LYS A 112 -10.53 0.34 -20.48
N ALA A 113 -10.79 1.49 -21.13
CA ALA A 113 -11.22 1.54 -22.54
C ALA A 113 -10.14 0.98 -23.49
N ASN A 114 -8.87 1.03 -23.09
CA ASN A 114 -7.71 0.57 -23.85
C ASN A 114 -7.25 -0.84 -23.45
N GLY A 115 -8.06 -1.57 -22.68
CA GLY A 115 -7.88 -2.99 -22.40
C GLY A 115 -7.11 -3.33 -21.12
N ILE A 116 -6.74 -2.35 -20.29
CA ILE A 116 -6.21 -2.59 -18.94
C ILE A 116 -7.38 -2.95 -18.02
N LYS A 117 -7.45 -4.20 -17.53
CA LYS A 117 -8.61 -4.66 -16.74
C LYS A 117 -8.42 -4.51 -15.23
N SER A 118 -7.17 -4.44 -14.78
CA SER A 118 -6.83 -4.29 -13.37
C SER A 118 -5.55 -3.49 -13.21
N ASN A 119 -5.37 -2.83 -12.07
CA ASN A 119 -4.17 -2.02 -11.80
C ASN A 119 -2.88 -2.85 -11.89
N LEU A 120 -2.94 -4.14 -11.53
CA LEU A 120 -1.80 -5.05 -11.65
C LEU A 120 -1.42 -5.36 -13.11
N GLU A 121 -2.27 -5.10 -14.10
CA GLU A 121 -1.88 -5.21 -15.51
C GLU A 121 -1.08 -4.01 -16.01
N ALA A 122 -0.92 -2.98 -15.18
CA ALA A 122 -0.36 -1.70 -15.59
C ALA A 122 1.10 -1.51 -15.18
N LYS A 123 1.82 -0.82 -16.07
CA LYS A 123 3.04 -0.08 -15.83
C LYS A 123 2.71 1.40 -15.81
N VAL A 124 2.96 2.05 -14.68
CA VAL A 124 2.76 3.49 -14.51
C VAL A 124 4.10 4.19 -14.57
N THR A 125 4.19 5.24 -15.40
CA THR A 125 5.28 6.21 -15.36
C THR A 125 4.75 7.53 -14.81
N LEU A 126 5.18 7.89 -13.61
CA LEU A 126 4.79 9.12 -12.93
C LEU A 126 5.74 10.26 -13.35
N LYS A 127 5.19 11.23 -14.07
CA LYS A 127 5.84 12.50 -14.39
C LYS A 127 5.40 13.57 -13.39
N TYR A 128 6.23 14.58 -13.18
CA TYR A 128 5.97 15.67 -12.22
C TYR A 128 6.51 17.00 -12.76
N ALA A 129 5.86 18.12 -12.46
CA ALA A 129 6.26 19.45 -12.93
C ALA A 129 7.31 20.08 -12.01
N ASP A 130 7.20 19.79 -10.72
CA ASP A 130 8.03 20.30 -9.65
C ASP A 130 7.99 19.32 -8.46
N ASP A 131 8.83 19.54 -7.46
CA ASP A 131 8.83 18.76 -6.21
C ASP A 131 9.03 19.71 -5.02
N ALA A 132 8.27 20.80 -4.97
CA ALA A 132 8.46 21.85 -3.97
C ALA A 132 8.39 21.31 -2.52
N ASN A 133 7.53 20.31 -2.28
CA ASN A 133 7.34 19.69 -0.96
C ASN A 133 8.28 18.49 -0.70
N GLY A 134 9.10 18.09 -1.67
CA GLY A 134 10.01 16.94 -1.55
C GLY A 134 9.32 15.56 -1.56
N THR A 135 8.03 15.49 -1.88
CA THR A 135 7.25 14.25 -1.92
C THR A 135 7.75 13.30 -3.00
N ILE A 136 8.11 13.80 -4.19
CA ILE A 136 8.65 12.96 -5.26
C ILE A 136 10.01 12.40 -4.84
N LYS A 137 10.87 13.23 -4.24
CA LYS A 137 12.13 12.78 -3.65
C LYS A 137 11.91 11.66 -2.63
N LYS A 138 10.95 11.79 -1.72
CA LYS A 138 10.61 10.76 -0.73
C LYS A 138 10.04 9.50 -1.38
N LEU A 139 9.17 9.62 -2.38
CA LEU A 139 8.67 8.47 -3.15
C LEU A 139 9.80 7.70 -3.84
N LYS A 140 10.82 8.40 -4.36
CA LYS A 140 12.02 7.76 -4.94
C LYS A 140 12.82 6.96 -3.90
N LEU A 141 12.81 7.33 -2.62
CA LEU A 141 13.47 6.55 -1.55
C LEU A 141 12.84 5.18 -1.33
N LEU A 142 11.56 5.01 -1.68
CA LEU A 142 10.85 3.74 -1.57
C LEU A 142 11.34 2.70 -2.60
N GLY A 143 12.05 3.15 -3.66
CA GLY A 143 12.54 2.29 -4.73
C GLY A 143 11.42 1.44 -5.35
N GLU A 144 11.68 0.16 -5.55
CA GLU A 144 10.72 -0.79 -6.14
C GLU A 144 9.44 -0.98 -5.30
N GLU A 145 9.45 -0.66 -4.01
CA GLU A 145 8.30 -0.84 -3.13
C GLU A 145 7.17 0.17 -3.43
N VAL A 146 7.48 1.26 -4.14
CA VAL A 146 6.48 2.27 -4.54
C VAL A 146 5.32 1.64 -5.32
N ARG A 147 5.58 0.62 -6.15
CA ARG A 147 4.53 -0.06 -6.93
C ARG A 147 3.46 -0.71 -6.05
N PHE A 148 3.80 -1.11 -4.81
CA PHE A 148 2.85 -1.70 -3.87
C PHE A 148 1.87 -0.65 -3.34
N ILE A 149 2.33 0.58 -3.09
CA ILE A 149 1.47 1.71 -2.70
C ILE A 149 0.45 2.02 -3.79
N PHE A 150 0.88 2.01 -5.05
CA PHE A 150 0.02 2.27 -6.21
C PHE A 150 -0.72 1.04 -6.73
N ILE A 151 -0.43 -0.15 -6.19
CA ILE A 151 -1.06 -1.44 -6.55
C ILE A 151 -0.90 -1.72 -8.06
N THR A 152 0.32 -1.58 -8.56
CA THR A 152 0.67 -1.78 -9.98
C THR A 152 1.81 -2.78 -10.10
N SER A 153 1.98 -3.39 -11.28
CA SER A 153 3.08 -4.35 -11.48
C SER A 153 4.43 -3.67 -11.70
N GLN A 154 4.41 -2.50 -12.32
CA GLN A 154 5.59 -1.68 -12.52
C GLN A 154 5.22 -0.21 -12.27
N PHE A 155 6.08 0.49 -11.54
CA PHE A 155 5.89 1.91 -11.26
C PHE A 155 7.25 2.60 -11.36
N VAL A 156 7.34 3.58 -12.25
CA VAL A 156 8.56 4.34 -12.53
C VAL A 156 8.28 5.81 -12.28
N ILE A 157 9.17 6.49 -11.58
CA ILE A 157 9.10 7.94 -11.40
C ILE A 157 10.13 8.56 -12.34
N SER A 158 9.75 9.57 -13.10
CA SER A 158 10.69 10.28 -13.99
C SER A 158 11.92 10.79 -13.23
N GLU A 159 13.07 10.82 -13.89
CA GLU A 159 14.30 11.30 -13.23
C GLU A 159 14.29 12.81 -13.00
N GLN A 160 13.71 13.56 -13.94
CA GLN A 160 13.64 15.00 -13.92
C GLN A 160 12.21 15.49 -14.02
N ALA A 161 11.99 16.70 -13.52
CA ALA A 161 10.73 17.39 -13.67
C ALA A 161 10.48 17.78 -15.14
N GLY A 162 9.21 17.72 -15.57
CA GLY A 162 8.77 18.07 -16.92
C GLY A 162 8.16 16.88 -17.68
N GLY A 163 7.91 17.12 -18.97
CA GLY A 163 7.29 16.14 -19.87
C GLY A 163 5.80 15.88 -19.58
N ILE A 164 5.18 16.73 -18.77
CA ILE A 164 3.73 16.75 -18.55
C ILE A 164 3.07 17.40 -19.76
N ASP A 165 1.96 16.82 -20.19
CA ASP A 165 1.12 17.36 -21.24
C ASP A 165 -0.01 18.19 -20.62
N ASP A 166 -0.15 19.45 -21.03
CA ASP A 166 -1.09 20.42 -20.45
C ASP A 166 -2.56 20.00 -20.64
N GLU A 167 -2.85 19.13 -21.63
CA GLU A 167 -4.20 18.66 -21.92
C GLU A 167 -4.65 17.49 -21.02
N ASN A 168 -3.70 16.78 -20.41
CA ASN A 168 -3.96 15.60 -19.60
C ASN A 168 -3.77 15.93 -18.12
N ILE A 169 -4.83 16.51 -17.54
CA ILE A 169 -5.10 16.48 -16.11
C ILE A 169 -3.98 17.15 -15.27
N GLN A 170 -3.98 18.48 -15.26
CA GLN A 170 -3.37 19.24 -14.18
C GLN A 170 -4.35 19.24 -13.00
N TYR A 171 -3.96 18.67 -11.87
CA TYR A 171 -4.69 18.92 -10.63
C TYR A 171 -3.74 19.56 -9.62
N ASN A 172 -4.21 20.67 -9.05
CA ASN A 172 -3.56 21.38 -7.97
C ASN A 172 -4.32 21.09 -6.68
N ALA A 173 -3.73 20.31 -5.79
CA ALA A 173 -3.98 20.39 -4.36
C ALA A 173 -2.76 19.83 -3.63
N GLY A 174 -1.90 20.71 -3.11
CA GLY A 174 -0.62 20.35 -2.49
C GLY A 174 0.60 20.58 -3.41
N ASN A 175 0.68 21.73 -4.08
CA ASN A 175 1.80 22.28 -4.87
C ASN A 175 2.49 21.41 -5.96
N THR A 176 2.33 20.10 -5.99
CA THR A 176 3.08 19.19 -6.85
C THR A 176 2.19 18.71 -7.99
N THR A 177 2.39 19.26 -9.19
CA THR A 177 1.63 18.82 -10.36
C THR A 177 2.22 17.51 -10.89
N VAL A 178 1.39 16.46 -11.00
CA VAL A 178 1.80 15.13 -11.49
C VAL A 178 0.95 14.65 -12.67
N GLN A 179 1.54 13.81 -13.51
CA GLN A 179 0.85 13.10 -14.59
C GLN A 179 1.22 11.61 -14.56
N ALA A 180 0.22 10.74 -14.58
CA ALA A 180 0.41 9.31 -14.76
C ALA A 180 0.36 8.98 -16.25
N VAL A 181 1.39 8.30 -16.76
CA VAL A 181 1.34 7.65 -18.09
C VAL A 181 1.23 6.16 -17.87
N VAL A 182 0.11 5.59 -18.32
CA VAL A 182 -0.22 4.20 -18.07
C VAL A 182 -0.06 3.37 -19.34
N THR A 183 0.65 2.26 -19.21
CA THR A 183 0.87 1.26 -20.26
C THR A 183 0.68 -0.13 -19.70
N ARG A 184 0.67 -1.16 -20.54
CA ARG A 184 0.63 -2.54 -20.06
C ARG A 184 1.97 -2.93 -19.43
N ALA A 185 1.91 -3.60 -18.28
CA ALA A 185 3.07 -4.16 -17.63
C ALA A 185 3.73 -5.25 -18.48
N GLU A 186 5.05 -5.34 -18.38
CA GLU A 186 5.88 -6.31 -19.08
C GLU A 186 5.85 -7.67 -18.38
N GLY A 187 6.02 -8.73 -19.17
CA GLY A 187 6.08 -10.10 -18.70
C GLY A 187 4.70 -10.75 -18.54
N ASP A 188 4.67 -11.80 -17.71
CA ASP A 188 3.50 -12.67 -17.55
C ASP A 188 2.91 -12.54 -16.16
N LYS A 189 1.59 -12.75 -16.07
CA LYS A 189 0.87 -12.72 -14.79
C LYS A 189 1.29 -13.90 -13.92
N CYS A 190 1.89 -13.62 -12.77
CA CYS A 190 2.13 -14.63 -11.74
C CYS A 190 0.78 -15.08 -11.12
N PRO A 191 0.42 -16.37 -11.13
CA PRO A 191 -0.87 -16.84 -10.61
C PRO A 191 -0.99 -16.70 -9.08
N ARG A 192 0.14 -16.55 -8.36
CA ARG A 192 0.15 -16.41 -6.90
C ARG A 192 -0.01 -14.96 -6.42
N CYS A 193 0.83 -14.04 -6.87
CA CYS A 193 0.75 -12.64 -6.44
C CYS A 193 0.02 -11.72 -7.42
N TRP A 194 -0.34 -12.23 -8.60
CA TRP A 194 -1.04 -11.50 -9.68
C TRP A 194 -0.28 -10.34 -10.32
N HIS A 195 0.95 -10.06 -9.88
CA HIS A 195 1.83 -9.14 -10.59
C HIS A 195 2.31 -9.73 -11.91
N TYR A 196 2.44 -8.86 -12.90
CA TYR A 196 3.09 -9.12 -14.17
C TYR A 196 4.60 -8.95 -13.99
N THR A 197 5.34 -10.01 -14.25
CA THR A 197 6.80 -10.02 -14.08
C THR A 197 7.47 -10.77 -15.22
N THR A 198 8.72 -10.40 -15.51
CA THR A 198 9.49 -10.98 -16.62
C THR A 198 10.25 -12.26 -16.22
N ASP A 199 10.03 -12.77 -15.00
CA ASP A 199 10.74 -13.89 -14.40
C ASP A 199 9.84 -15.08 -14.02
N VAL A 200 8.56 -15.07 -14.39
CA VAL A 200 7.70 -16.25 -14.32
C VAL A 200 8.34 -17.38 -15.13
N GLY A 201 8.41 -18.58 -14.55
CA GLY A 201 8.99 -19.75 -15.22
C GLY A 201 10.51 -19.87 -15.20
N LYS A 202 11.23 -18.91 -14.60
CA LYS A 202 12.70 -18.96 -14.52
C LYS A 202 13.25 -19.91 -13.44
N VAL A 203 12.42 -20.33 -12.49
CA VAL A 203 12.80 -21.32 -11.46
C VAL A 203 12.18 -22.66 -11.80
N ALA A 204 13.02 -23.65 -12.15
CA ALA A 204 12.55 -24.95 -12.64
C ALA A 204 11.60 -25.69 -11.67
N GLU A 205 11.88 -25.63 -10.37
CA GLU A 205 11.09 -26.28 -9.31
C GLU A 205 9.72 -25.60 -9.09
N HIS A 206 9.56 -24.37 -9.60
CA HIS A 206 8.39 -23.51 -9.42
C HIS A 206 8.10 -22.72 -10.70
N ALA A 207 7.95 -23.42 -11.82
CA ALA A 207 7.87 -22.82 -13.16
C ALA A 207 6.58 -22.03 -13.43
N ASP A 208 5.58 -22.11 -12.56
CA ASP A 208 4.30 -21.43 -12.69
C ASP A 208 4.28 -20.04 -12.03
N ILE A 209 5.28 -19.70 -11.21
CA ILE A 209 5.29 -18.47 -10.41
C ILE A 209 6.56 -17.63 -10.63
N CYS A 210 6.51 -16.36 -10.22
CA CYS A 210 7.65 -15.45 -10.28
C CYS A 210 8.67 -15.72 -9.15
N GLY A 211 9.92 -15.26 -9.34
CA GLY A 211 11.00 -15.45 -8.38
C GLY A 211 10.73 -14.87 -6.99
N ARG A 212 9.99 -13.75 -6.91
CA ARG A 212 9.52 -13.18 -5.63
C ARG A 212 8.66 -14.17 -4.86
N CYS A 213 7.70 -14.80 -5.54
CA CYS A 213 6.82 -15.79 -4.94
C CYS A 213 7.58 -17.05 -4.53
N VAL A 214 8.54 -17.50 -5.34
CA VAL A 214 9.44 -18.62 -4.99
C VAL A 214 10.19 -18.32 -3.70
N SER A 215 10.82 -17.14 -3.60
CA SER A 215 11.53 -16.74 -2.39
C SER A 215 10.62 -16.76 -1.15
N ASN A 216 9.37 -16.34 -1.30
CA ASN A 216 8.40 -16.29 -0.20
C ASN A 216 7.88 -17.67 0.26
N ILE A 217 7.85 -18.68 -0.62
CA ILE A 217 7.34 -20.02 -0.26
C ILE A 217 8.45 -21.03 0.06
N ALA A 218 9.61 -20.92 -0.58
CA ALA A 218 10.69 -21.90 -0.50
C ALA A 218 12.04 -21.28 -0.07
N GLY A 219 12.17 -19.96 -0.09
CA GLY A 219 13.41 -19.24 0.24
C GLY A 219 13.39 -18.50 1.57
N ASN A 220 14.23 -17.46 1.65
CA ASN A 220 14.35 -16.57 2.81
C ASN A 220 13.24 -15.51 2.88
N GLY A 221 12.38 -15.43 1.88
CA GLY A 221 11.39 -14.37 1.74
C GLY A 221 11.96 -13.10 1.13
N GLU A 222 11.06 -12.27 0.60
CA GLU A 222 11.41 -10.92 0.15
C GLU A 222 11.72 -10.00 1.34
N GLN A 223 12.60 -9.03 1.11
CA GLN A 223 12.85 -7.95 2.07
C GLN A 223 12.05 -6.73 1.65
N ARG A 224 11.31 -6.15 2.61
CA ARG A 224 10.58 -4.89 2.44
C ARG A 224 10.91 -3.97 3.60
N LYS A 225 11.16 -2.70 3.29
CA LYS A 225 11.46 -1.65 4.27
C LYS A 225 10.28 -0.72 4.51
N PHE A 226 9.43 -0.51 3.51
CA PHE A 226 8.38 0.48 3.50
C PHE A 226 6.99 -0.12 3.19
N ALA A 227 6.76 -0.66 1.99
CA ALA A 227 5.44 -1.09 1.46
C ALA A 227 5.41 -2.55 1.00
#